data_AF-A0A2U1QMN5-F1
#
_entry.id   AF-A0A2U1QMN5-F1
#
_cell.length_a   1.000
_cell.length_b   1.000
_cell.length_c   1.000
_cell.angle_alpha   90.00
_cell.angle_beta   90.00
_cell.angle_gamma   90.00
#
_symmetry.space_group_name_H-M   'P 1'
#
loop_
_entity.id
_entity.type
_entity.pdbx_description
1 polymer ?
#
loop_
_entity_poly.entity_id
_entity_poly.type
_entity_poly.pdbx_seq_one_letter_code
_entity_poly.pdbx_strand_id
1 'polypeptide(L)'
;MVLNALSIDPGRKWKGPWRWFDESMFDCCEPLEKVKAKGISFGKVVCLAHCAGAKVEAFCTNQTSIDEFRKHVIACSTSDDCHTGTGHFSPIGGYHAGRDMALILHVARFKYPPHWVPLQLLWEAMDTVDDASGFRRGFMLISRLQRPPALLYTLSCKHDSWVNIAKYLVEDVPVLLSSKDVKHVNDVLSIVINSLSSKIHEFIKWVAEVRRTEEGDQSLSPEEQERLSIKTYNN
;
A
#
# COMPACT_ATOMS: atom_id res chain seq x y z
N MET A 1 -8.00 -0.52 -10.90
CA MET A 1 -7.49 0.11 -12.14
C MET A 1 -5.98 0.11 -12.18
N VAL A 2 -5.31 0.92 -11.34
CA VAL A 2 -3.85 1.09 -11.35
C VAL A 2 -3.07 -0.22 -11.24
N LEU A 3 -3.43 -1.10 -10.30
CA LEU A 3 -2.72 -2.38 -10.10
C LEU A 3 -2.77 -3.30 -11.34
N ASN A 4 -3.91 -3.30 -12.05
CA ASN A 4 -4.05 -4.06 -13.28
C ASN A 4 -3.26 -3.44 -14.43
N ALA A 5 -3.20 -2.10 -14.52
CA ALA A 5 -2.36 -1.41 -15.50
C ALA A 5 -0.87 -1.73 -15.30
N LEU A 6 -0.43 -1.82 -14.05
CA LEU A 6 0.94 -2.24 -13.67
C LEU A 6 1.19 -3.74 -13.81
N SER A 7 0.21 -4.52 -14.27
CA SER A 7 0.29 -5.99 -14.38
C SER A 7 0.74 -6.67 -13.07
N ILE A 8 0.27 -6.15 -11.93
CA ILE A 8 0.52 -6.77 -10.63
C ILE A 8 -0.43 -7.97 -10.50
N ASP A 9 0.10 -9.13 -10.13
CA ASP A 9 -0.69 -10.33 -9.94
C ASP A 9 -1.44 -10.29 -8.60
N PRO A 10 -2.78 -10.39 -8.58
CA PRO A 10 -3.54 -10.48 -7.32
C PRO A 10 -3.29 -11.77 -6.54
N GLY A 11 -2.65 -12.78 -7.14
CA GLY A 11 -2.38 -14.07 -6.51
C GLY A 11 -3.65 -14.89 -6.22
N ARG A 12 -4.77 -14.53 -6.87
CA ARG A 12 -6.05 -15.22 -6.77
C ARG A 12 -6.86 -15.06 -8.04
N LYS A 13 -7.71 -16.05 -8.35
CA LYS A 13 -8.57 -16.03 -9.55
C LYS A 13 -9.70 -15.01 -9.38
N TRP A 14 -10.00 -14.28 -10.45
CA TRP A 14 -11.17 -13.40 -10.55
C TRP A 14 -12.33 -14.08 -11.27
N LYS A 15 -12.07 -14.63 -12.47
CA LYS A 15 -13.09 -15.32 -13.27
C LYS A 15 -12.46 -16.46 -14.06
N GLY A 16 -12.83 -17.70 -13.75
CA GLY A 16 -12.22 -18.87 -14.40
C GLY A 16 -10.69 -18.89 -14.22
N PRO A 17 -9.89 -19.01 -15.28
CA PRO A 17 -8.43 -18.97 -15.18
C PRO A 17 -7.86 -17.54 -15.05
N TRP A 18 -8.67 -16.50 -15.20
CA TRP A 18 -8.20 -15.12 -15.24
C TRP A 18 -7.91 -14.58 -13.84
N ARG A 19 -6.70 -14.04 -13.64
CA ARG A 19 -6.27 -13.32 -12.44
C ARG A 19 -6.27 -11.82 -12.73
N TRP A 20 -7.12 -11.08 -12.03
CA TRP A 20 -7.33 -9.65 -12.25
C TRP A 20 -7.84 -9.02 -10.95
N PHE A 21 -7.35 -7.83 -10.57
CA PHE A 21 -7.88 -7.15 -9.39
C PHE A 21 -9.30 -6.67 -9.65
N ASP A 22 -10.18 -7.09 -8.75
CA ASP A 22 -11.57 -6.67 -8.62
C ASP A 22 -11.77 -5.90 -7.30
N GLU A 23 -12.83 -5.09 -7.21
CA GLU A 23 -13.10 -4.30 -6.01
C GLU A 23 -13.33 -5.16 -4.74
N SER A 24 -13.83 -6.39 -4.91
CA SER A 24 -13.98 -7.37 -3.83
C SER A 24 -12.65 -7.88 -3.25
N MET A 25 -11.51 -7.51 -3.86
CA MET A 25 -10.18 -7.94 -3.42
C MET A 25 -9.49 -7.00 -2.45
N PHE A 26 -10.12 -5.86 -2.11
CA PHE A 26 -9.50 -4.81 -1.30
C PHE A 26 -9.99 -4.79 0.15
N ASP A 27 -9.80 -5.89 0.87
CA ASP A 27 -10.31 -6.09 2.23
C ASP A 27 -9.20 -6.17 3.31
N CYS A 28 -7.94 -5.91 2.97
CA CYS A 28 -6.82 -6.14 3.91
C CYS A 28 -6.66 -5.06 4.98
N CYS A 29 -6.97 -3.79 4.69
CA CYS A 29 -6.71 -2.67 5.60
C CYS A 29 -7.97 -2.10 6.24
N GLU A 30 -9.13 -2.35 5.63
CA GLU A 30 -10.43 -1.89 6.09
C GLU A 30 -11.50 -2.86 5.54
N PRO A 31 -12.45 -3.33 6.34
CA PRO A 31 -13.52 -4.20 5.86
C PRO A 31 -14.37 -3.50 4.79
N LEU A 32 -14.70 -4.23 3.72
CA LEU A 32 -15.44 -3.68 2.58
C LEU A 32 -16.80 -3.08 2.98
N GLU A 33 -17.49 -3.65 3.96
CA GLU A 33 -18.77 -3.11 4.46
C GLU A 33 -18.62 -1.72 5.09
N LYS A 34 -17.51 -1.48 5.80
CA LYS A 34 -17.21 -0.16 6.36
C LYS A 34 -16.81 0.82 5.26
N VAL A 35 -16.03 0.36 4.27
CA VAL A 35 -15.65 1.18 3.10
C VAL A 35 -16.87 1.60 2.29
N LYS A 36 -17.83 0.69 2.06
CA LYS A 36 -19.10 1.00 1.38
C LYS A 36 -19.92 2.05 2.12
N ALA A 37 -19.97 1.96 3.45
CA ALA A 37 -20.80 2.85 4.27
C ALA A 37 -20.18 4.24 4.50
N LYS A 38 -18.85 4.32 4.68
CA LYS A 38 -18.16 5.53 5.16
C LYS A 38 -17.08 6.06 4.22
N GLY A 39 -16.82 5.38 3.11
CA GLY A 39 -15.66 5.63 2.28
C GLY A 39 -14.37 5.12 2.93
N ILE A 40 -13.24 5.56 2.39
CA ILE A 40 -11.91 5.13 2.80
C ILE A 40 -10.98 6.34 2.91
N SER A 41 -10.10 6.36 3.91
CA SER A 41 -9.14 7.44 4.08
C SER A 41 -7.89 7.24 3.20
N PHE A 42 -7.14 8.32 2.97
CA PHE A 42 -5.92 8.29 2.15
C PHE A 42 -4.92 7.23 2.64
N GLY A 43 -4.62 7.21 3.94
CA GLY A 43 -3.70 6.21 4.52
C GLY A 43 -4.19 4.76 4.36
N LYS A 44 -5.51 4.53 4.37
CA LYS A 44 -6.08 3.19 4.14
C LYS A 44 -5.95 2.77 2.67
N VAL A 45 -6.09 3.69 1.72
CA VAL A 45 -5.83 3.40 0.29
C VAL A 45 -4.36 3.08 0.04
N VAL A 46 -3.44 3.83 0.66
CA VAL A 46 -1.99 3.54 0.61
C VAL A 46 -1.71 2.13 1.13
N CYS A 47 -2.30 1.77 2.27
CA CYS A 47 -2.18 0.43 2.85
C CYS A 47 -2.71 -0.66 1.90
N LEU A 48 -3.88 -0.46 1.26
CA LEU A 48 -4.43 -1.41 0.28
C LEU A 48 -3.48 -1.63 -0.91
N ALA A 49 -2.88 -0.57 -1.43
CA ALA A 49 -1.95 -0.66 -2.54
C ALA A 49 -0.67 -1.44 -2.15
N HIS A 50 -0.15 -1.22 -0.93
CA HIS A 50 0.95 -2.04 -0.39
C HIS A 50 0.57 -3.51 -0.20
N CYS A 51 -0.58 -3.81 0.41
CA CYS A 51 -1.06 -5.20 0.55
C CYS A 51 -1.20 -5.92 -0.80
N ALA A 52 -1.56 -5.16 -1.84
CA ALA A 52 -1.72 -5.68 -3.18
C ALA A 52 -0.38 -5.93 -3.89
N GLY A 53 0.76 -5.69 -3.23
CA GLY A 53 2.10 -5.94 -3.77
C GLY A 53 2.68 -4.79 -4.58
N ALA A 54 2.08 -3.60 -4.54
CA ALA A 54 2.63 -2.43 -5.22
C ALA A 54 3.70 -1.73 -4.38
N LYS A 55 4.66 -1.09 -5.07
CA LYS A 55 5.48 -0.05 -4.46
C LYS A 55 4.65 1.23 -4.44
N VAL A 56 4.58 1.87 -3.28
CA VAL A 56 3.79 3.09 -3.09
C VAL A 56 4.66 4.15 -2.41
N GLU A 57 4.60 5.36 -2.94
CA GLU A 57 5.17 6.57 -2.33
C GLU A 57 4.02 7.55 -2.15
N ALA A 58 3.69 7.88 -0.90
CA ALA A 58 2.52 8.69 -0.56
C ALA A 58 2.96 10.06 -0.02
N PHE A 59 2.31 11.11 -0.50
CA PHE A 59 2.64 12.49 -0.17
C PHE A 59 1.40 13.26 0.26
N CYS A 60 1.34 13.66 1.53
CA CYS A 60 0.36 14.64 1.99
C CYS A 60 0.80 16.05 1.54
N THR A 61 -0.16 16.92 1.22
CA THR A 61 0.18 18.25 0.66
C THR A 61 1.01 19.13 1.61
N ASN A 62 0.89 18.96 2.93
CA ASN A 62 1.73 19.66 3.91
C ASN A 62 3.18 19.15 3.98
N GLN A 63 3.51 18.03 3.32
CA GLN A 63 4.84 17.43 3.32
C GLN A 63 5.59 17.65 2.00
N THR A 64 4.96 18.30 1.02
CA THR A 64 5.52 18.51 -0.31
C THR A 64 5.05 19.85 -0.89
N SER A 65 5.37 20.11 -2.15
CA SER A 65 4.98 21.33 -2.86
C SER A 65 4.28 21.00 -4.18
N ILE A 66 3.55 21.99 -4.72
CA ILE A 66 2.95 21.87 -6.04
C ILE A 66 4.00 21.63 -7.14
N ASP A 67 5.22 22.16 -6.99
CA ASP A 67 6.27 21.98 -7.98
C ASP A 67 6.79 20.54 -7.99
N GLU A 68 6.93 19.91 -6.82
CA GLU A 68 7.23 18.48 -6.72
C GLU A 68 6.08 17.62 -7.26
N PHE A 69 4.83 17.98 -6.93
CA PHE A 69 3.67 17.31 -7.51
C PHE A 69 3.68 17.39 -9.04
N ARG A 70 3.96 18.56 -9.62
CA ARG A 70 4.08 18.75 -11.07
C ARG A 70 5.17 17.87 -11.67
N LYS A 71 6.36 17.83 -11.06
CA LYS A 71 7.46 16.96 -11.50
C LYS A 71 7.03 15.49 -11.55
N HIS A 72 6.36 15.01 -10.50
CA HIS A 72 5.87 13.64 -10.46
C HIS A 72 4.79 13.37 -11.51
N VAL A 73 3.83 14.27 -11.69
CA VAL A 73 2.78 14.14 -12.71
C VAL A 73 3.37 14.09 -14.12
N ILE A 74 4.36 14.94 -14.42
CA ILE A 74 5.09 14.92 -15.69
C ILE A 74 5.79 13.59 -15.87
N ALA A 75 6.62 13.18 -14.90
CA ALA A 75 7.39 11.95 -14.97
C ALA A 75 6.50 10.72 -15.21
N CYS A 76 5.43 10.59 -14.41
CA CYS A 76 4.50 9.47 -14.50
C CYS A 76 3.59 9.53 -15.75
N SER A 77 3.42 10.70 -16.38
CA SER A 77 2.72 10.81 -17.68
C SER A 77 3.61 10.44 -18.87
N THR A 78 4.92 10.37 -18.67
CA THR A 78 5.91 10.01 -19.71
C THR A 78 6.47 8.60 -19.57
N SER A 79 6.19 7.92 -18.45
CA SER A 79 6.66 6.56 -18.16
C SER A 79 5.49 5.59 -18.05
N ASP A 80 5.63 4.37 -18.56
CA ASP A 80 4.60 3.32 -18.44
C ASP A 80 4.49 2.72 -17.02
N ASP A 81 5.47 3.01 -16.14
CA ASP A 81 5.65 2.30 -14.86
C ASP A 81 5.10 3.03 -13.62
N CYS A 82 4.55 4.24 -13.78
CA CYS A 82 4.07 5.05 -12.67
C CYS A 82 2.67 5.61 -12.93
N HIS A 83 1.78 5.45 -11.95
CA HIS A 83 0.47 6.09 -11.95
C HIS A 83 0.26 6.89 -10.66
N THR A 84 -0.54 7.95 -10.74
CA THR A 84 -0.88 8.80 -9.60
C THR A 84 -2.38 8.77 -9.31
N GLY A 85 -2.80 9.03 -8.06
CA GLY A 85 -4.22 9.08 -7.68
C GLY A 85 -4.54 10.13 -6.62
N THR A 86 -5.70 10.79 -6.71
CA THR A 86 -6.07 11.95 -5.86
C THR A 86 -7.58 12.08 -5.58
N GLY A 87 -7.96 12.82 -4.52
CA GLY A 87 -9.33 13.31 -4.25
C GLY A 87 -10.34 12.19 -4.02
N HIS A 88 -11.61 12.35 -4.42
CA HIS A 88 -12.42 11.18 -4.79
C HIS A 88 -11.54 10.26 -5.64
N PHE A 89 -11.06 9.14 -5.08
CA PHE A 89 -9.82 8.52 -5.54
C PHE A 89 -9.89 8.18 -7.03
N SER A 90 -9.19 8.97 -7.83
CA SER A 90 -9.21 8.85 -9.29
C SER A 90 -7.79 8.91 -9.82
N PRO A 91 -7.40 8.01 -10.74
CA PRO A 91 -6.09 8.07 -11.37
C PRO A 91 -5.92 9.32 -12.23
N ILE A 92 -4.70 9.85 -12.31
CA ILE A 92 -4.32 10.81 -13.35
C ILE A 92 -3.89 10.03 -14.58
N GLY A 93 -4.57 10.28 -15.71
CA GLY A 93 -4.36 9.60 -16.97
C GLY A 93 -3.40 10.31 -17.93
N GLY A 94 -2.98 11.54 -17.62
CA GLY A 94 -2.03 12.28 -18.45
C GLY A 94 -1.86 13.73 -18.02
N TYR A 95 -0.89 14.40 -18.64
CA TYR A 95 -0.52 15.78 -18.37
C TYR A 95 -0.38 16.59 -19.66
N HIS A 96 -0.92 17.81 -19.67
CA HIS A 96 -0.86 18.74 -20.79
C HIS A 96 0.06 19.93 -20.44
N ALA A 97 1.32 19.86 -20.86
CA ALA A 97 2.34 20.86 -20.52
C ALA A 97 1.97 22.29 -20.96
N GLY A 98 1.41 22.47 -22.16
CA GLY A 98 1.09 23.81 -22.69
C GLY A 98 -0.02 24.57 -21.95
N ARG A 99 -0.74 23.91 -21.03
CA ARG A 99 -1.85 24.50 -20.25
C ARG A 99 -1.76 24.17 -18.76
N ASP A 100 -0.70 23.48 -18.33
CA ASP A 100 -0.51 22.95 -16.98
C ASP A 100 -1.77 22.24 -16.44
N MET A 101 -2.28 21.23 -17.17
CA MET A 101 -3.49 20.49 -16.78
C MET A 101 -3.22 19.00 -16.61
N ALA A 102 -3.94 18.37 -15.68
CA ALA A 102 -3.95 16.93 -15.47
C ALA A 102 -5.29 16.34 -15.94
N LEU A 103 -5.25 15.19 -16.62
CA LEU A 103 -6.43 14.42 -17.02
C LEU A 103 -6.86 13.52 -15.87
N ILE A 104 -8.03 13.76 -15.29
CA ILE A 104 -8.58 12.93 -14.21
C ILE A 104 -9.46 11.83 -14.79
N LEU A 105 -9.11 10.56 -14.52
CA LEU A 105 -9.91 9.39 -14.89
C LEU A 105 -10.93 9.09 -13.80
N HIS A 106 -12.01 9.88 -13.75
CA HIS A 106 -13.00 9.83 -12.67
C HIS A 106 -13.68 8.46 -12.55
N VAL A 107 -13.65 7.87 -11.35
CA VAL A 107 -14.21 6.52 -11.12
C VAL A 107 -15.74 6.50 -11.00
N ALA A 108 -16.37 7.60 -10.54
CA ALA A 108 -17.83 7.80 -10.62
C ALA A 108 -18.32 8.14 -12.04
N ARG A 109 -18.12 7.21 -12.98
CA ARG A 109 -18.44 7.37 -14.42
C ARG A 109 -19.92 7.69 -14.69
N PHE A 110 -20.81 7.35 -13.76
CA PHE A 110 -22.24 7.69 -13.85
C PHE A 110 -22.50 9.20 -13.71
N LYS A 111 -21.57 9.95 -13.12
CA LYS A 111 -21.74 11.38 -12.83
C LYS A 111 -20.80 12.26 -13.63
N TYR A 112 -19.55 11.83 -13.83
CA TYR A 112 -18.53 12.66 -14.45
C TYR A 112 -17.73 11.88 -15.50
N PRO A 113 -17.54 12.44 -16.71
CA PRO A 113 -16.60 11.90 -17.68
C PRO A 113 -15.14 12.21 -17.26
N PRO A 114 -14.14 11.55 -17.88
CA PRO A 114 -12.77 12.01 -17.81
C PRO A 114 -12.65 13.47 -18.27
N HIS A 115 -11.92 14.29 -17.51
CA HIS A 115 -11.82 15.72 -17.79
C HIS A 115 -10.45 16.28 -17.37
N TRP A 116 -10.06 17.38 -18.01
CA TRP A 116 -8.84 18.11 -17.72
C TRP A 116 -9.07 19.12 -16.61
N VAL A 117 -8.17 19.16 -15.63
CA VAL A 117 -8.20 20.09 -14.51
C VAL A 117 -6.87 20.85 -14.46
N PRO A 118 -6.87 22.18 -14.31
CA PRO A 118 -5.64 22.93 -14.03
C PRO A 118 -4.91 22.36 -12.82
N LEU A 119 -3.60 22.14 -12.93
CA LEU A 119 -2.81 21.49 -11.89
C LEU A 119 -2.85 22.25 -10.56
N GLN A 120 -2.87 23.58 -10.64
CA GLN A 120 -3.05 24.47 -9.48
C GLN A 120 -4.36 24.20 -8.74
N LEU A 121 -5.48 24.11 -9.48
CA LEU A 121 -6.80 23.84 -8.89
C LEU A 121 -6.85 22.44 -8.28
N LEU A 122 -6.22 21.46 -8.93
CA LEU A 122 -6.11 20.10 -8.40
C LEU A 122 -5.30 20.05 -7.09
N TRP A 123 -4.18 20.79 -7.03
CA TRP A 123 -3.37 20.92 -5.83
C TRP A 123 -4.16 21.57 -4.69
N GLU A 124 -4.84 22.68 -4.94
CA GLU A 124 -5.69 23.36 -3.95
C GLU A 124 -6.81 22.45 -3.42
N ALA A 125 -7.42 21.64 -4.30
CA ALA A 125 -8.43 20.67 -3.89
C ALA A 125 -7.86 19.57 -2.97
N MET A 126 -6.63 19.13 -3.24
CA MET A 126 -5.91 18.20 -2.34
C MET A 126 -5.41 18.88 -1.06
N ASP A 127 -5.17 20.19 -1.07
CA ASP A 127 -4.63 20.92 0.07
C ASP A 127 -5.71 21.27 1.12
N THR A 128 -6.50 20.25 1.45
CA THR A 128 -7.62 20.32 2.39
C THR A 128 -7.49 19.21 3.42
N VAL A 129 -7.96 19.47 4.64
CA VAL A 129 -7.99 18.47 5.71
C VAL A 129 -9.14 17.50 5.46
N ASP A 130 -8.88 16.21 5.61
CA ASP A 130 -9.89 15.17 5.63
C ASP A 130 -10.47 15.03 7.03
N ASP A 131 -11.72 15.47 7.22
CA ASP A 131 -12.40 15.50 8.53
C ASP A 131 -12.43 14.13 9.22
N ALA A 132 -12.47 13.04 8.44
CA ALA A 132 -12.51 11.68 8.98
C ALA A 132 -11.17 11.24 9.61
N SER A 133 -10.05 11.76 9.10
CA SER A 133 -8.71 11.34 9.53
C SER A 133 -7.94 12.45 10.26
N GLY A 134 -8.35 13.71 10.12
CA GLY A 134 -7.63 14.87 10.65
C GLY A 134 -6.34 15.20 9.90
N PHE A 135 -6.00 14.46 8.84
CA PHE A 135 -4.81 14.68 8.04
C PHE A 135 -5.15 15.40 6.73
N ARG A 136 -4.18 16.12 6.17
CA ARG A 136 -4.33 16.65 4.81
C ARG A 136 -4.42 15.51 3.79
N ARG A 137 -5.19 15.74 2.73
CA ARG A 137 -5.21 14.85 1.56
C ARG A 137 -3.88 14.96 0.80
N GLY A 138 -3.81 14.26 -0.32
CA GLY A 138 -2.58 14.20 -1.09
C GLY A 138 -2.67 13.31 -2.32
N PHE A 139 -1.50 12.94 -2.81
CA PHE A 139 -1.34 12.05 -3.95
C PHE A 139 -0.39 10.91 -3.60
N MET A 140 -0.47 9.82 -4.35
CA MET A 140 0.46 8.71 -4.23
C MET A 140 0.99 8.33 -5.60
N LEU A 141 2.24 7.90 -5.65
CA LEU A 141 2.86 7.25 -6.80
C LEU A 141 2.78 5.76 -6.58
N ILE A 142 2.26 5.03 -7.56
CA ILE A 142 2.15 3.58 -7.51
C ILE A 142 2.93 3.03 -8.69
N SER A 143 3.86 2.13 -8.40
CA SER A 143 4.64 1.42 -9.42
C SER A 143 4.71 -0.06 -9.10
N ARG A 144 5.08 -0.87 -10.09
CA ARG A 144 5.38 -2.28 -9.87
C ARG A 144 6.60 -2.41 -8.95
N LEU A 145 6.53 -3.33 -7.99
CA LEU A 145 7.67 -3.66 -7.17
C LEU A 145 8.70 -4.43 -8.03
N GLN A 146 9.84 -3.82 -8.34
CA GLN A 146 10.92 -4.42 -9.14
C GLN A 146 11.77 -5.43 -8.35
N ARG A 147 11.33 -5.81 -7.13
CA ARG A 147 11.99 -6.85 -6.34
C ARG A 147 11.16 -8.11 -6.46
N PRO A 148 11.77 -9.29 -6.74
CA PRO A 148 11.10 -10.54 -6.46
C PRO A 148 10.68 -10.48 -4.97
N PRO A 149 9.49 -10.97 -4.59
CA PRO A 149 9.07 -10.98 -3.20
C PRO A 149 10.13 -11.74 -2.39
N ALA A 150 11.04 -10.97 -1.78
CA ALA A 150 11.98 -11.50 -0.84
C ALA A 150 11.17 -11.87 0.39
N LEU A 151 11.49 -13.03 0.94
CA LEU A 151 10.93 -13.63 2.14
C LEU A 151 9.76 -14.56 1.83
N LEU A 152 10.00 -15.84 2.13
CA LEU A 152 9.07 -16.96 2.24
C LEU A 152 7.86 -16.68 3.17
N TYR A 153 7.77 -15.47 3.73
CA TYR A 153 6.91 -15.05 4.82
C TYR A 153 6.32 -13.67 4.50
N THR A 154 5.00 -13.58 4.41
CA THR A 154 4.29 -12.29 4.28
C THR A 154 3.63 -11.96 5.61
N LEU A 155 3.80 -10.73 6.08
CA LEU A 155 3.17 -10.27 7.30
C LEU A 155 1.72 -9.87 7.04
N SER A 156 0.75 -10.51 7.72
CA SER A 156 -0.65 -10.09 7.67
C SER A 156 -0.92 -8.96 8.67
N CYS A 157 -1.20 -7.75 8.17
CA CYS A 157 -1.59 -6.60 8.99
C CYS A 157 -3.09 -6.58 9.34
N LYS A 158 -3.84 -7.63 9.01
CA LYS A 158 -5.31 -7.67 9.21
C LYS A 158 -5.73 -7.86 10.68
N HIS A 159 -4.82 -8.29 11.55
CA HIS A 159 -5.12 -8.69 12.92
C HIS A 159 -4.77 -7.57 13.92
N ASP A 160 -5.57 -7.41 14.98
CA ASP A 160 -5.35 -6.42 16.05
C ASP A 160 -3.97 -6.56 16.74
N SER A 161 -3.32 -7.72 16.58
CA SER A 161 -1.94 -7.95 17.03
C SER A 161 -0.94 -7.03 16.32
N TRP A 162 -1.15 -6.67 15.05
CA TRP A 162 -0.29 -5.72 14.34
C TRP A 162 -0.37 -4.32 14.94
N VAL A 163 -1.57 -3.85 15.28
CA VAL A 163 -1.75 -2.52 15.90
C VAL A 163 -0.95 -2.42 17.21
N ASN A 164 -1.00 -3.48 18.01
CA ASN A 164 -0.26 -3.56 19.27
C ASN A 164 1.26 -3.61 19.04
N ILE A 165 1.74 -4.34 18.03
CA ILE A 165 3.17 -4.44 17.72
C ILE A 165 3.70 -3.16 17.10
N ALA A 166 2.94 -2.53 16.20
CA ALA A 166 3.28 -1.25 15.63
C ALA A 166 3.38 -0.19 16.74
N LYS A 167 2.41 -0.15 17.66
CA LYS A 167 2.47 0.71 18.84
C LYS A 167 3.73 0.44 19.67
N TYR A 168 4.00 -0.82 19.98
CA TYR A 168 5.20 -1.19 20.73
C TYR A 168 6.50 -0.74 20.04
N LEU A 169 6.63 -0.99 18.73
CA LEU A 169 7.83 -0.64 17.97
C LEU A 169 8.02 0.88 17.82
N VAL A 170 6.91 1.63 17.69
CA VAL A 170 6.94 3.08 17.41
C VAL A 170 6.95 3.93 18.68
N GLU A 171 6.27 3.48 19.74
CA GLU A 171 6.11 4.24 20.99
C GLU A 171 6.97 3.65 22.11
N ASP A 172 6.87 2.35 22.37
CA ASP A 172 7.50 1.74 23.55
C ASP A 172 9.01 1.55 23.37
N VAL A 173 9.45 1.07 22.20
CA VAL A 173 10.88 0.80 21.91
C VAL A 173 11.74 2.07 22.04
N PRO A 174 11.38 3.24 21.45
CA PRO A 174 12.16 4.45 21.64
C PRO A 174 12.29 4.87 23.11
N VAL A 175 11.22 4.74 23.90
CA VAL A 175 11.23 5.05 25.34
C VAL A 175 12.14 4.08 26.11
N LEU A 176 12.06 2.78 25.80
CA LEU A 176 12.89 1.74 26.42
C LEU A 176 14.38 1.90 26.10
N LEU A 177 14.70 2.30 24.87
CA LEU A 177 16.07 2.57 24.45
C LEU A 177 16.61 3.89 25.04
N SER A 178 15.74 4.90 25.24
CA SER A 178 16.14 6.19 25.82
C SER A 178 16.30 6.14 27.35
N SER A 179 15.62 5.22 28.03
CA SER A 179 15.66 5.08 29.48
C SER A 179 16.81 4.21 30.00
N LYS A 180 17.54 3.52 29.11
CA LYS A 180 18.66 2.64 29.46
C LYS A 180 19.94 3.14 28.79
N ASP A 181 21.07 2.93 29.47
CA ASP A 181 22.40 3.14 28.87
C ASP A 181 22.70 1.98 27.92
N VAL A 182 22.50 2.20 26.61
CA VAL A 182 22.65 1.18 25.56
C VAL A 182 23.95 1.43 24.81
N LYS A 183 24.91 0.50 24.91
CA LYS A 183 26.26 0.66 24.31
C LYS A 183 26.52 -0.29 23.15
N HIS A 184 25.85 -1.45 23.12
CA HIS A 184 26.05 -2.46 22.09
C HIS A 184 24.74 -2.88 21.42
N VAL A 185 24.84 -3.38 20.18
CA VAL A 185 23.68 -3.91 19.42
C VAL A 185 22.99 -5.05 20.18
N ASN A 186 23.75 -5.88 20.91
CA ASN A 186 23.18 -6.95 21.73
C ASN A 186 22.29 -6.41 22.86
N ASP A 187 22.59 -5.23 23.40
CA ASP A 187 21.76 -4.59 24.42
C ASP A 187 20.44 -4.12 23.82
N VAL A 188 20.49 -3.52 22.61
CA VAL A 188 19.30 -3.14 21.84
C VAL A 188 18.42 -4.36 21.60
N LEU A 189 18.99 -5.44 21.06
CA LEU A 189 18.26 -6.66 20.77
C LEU A 189 17.67 -7.28 22.04
N SER A 190 18.43 -7.31 23.13
CA SER A 190 17.95 -7.83 24.42
C SER A 190 16.80 -6.98 24.98
N ILE A 191 16.89 -5.65 24.91
CA ILE A 191 15.84 -4.76 25.38
C ILE A 191 14.57 -4.97 24.56
N VAL A 192 14.68 -5.00 23.23
CA VAL A 192 13.54 -5.19 22.34
C VAL A 192 12.91 -6.57 22.54
N ILE A 193 13.70 -7.64 22.50
CA ILE A 193 13.17 -9.02 22.59
C ILE A 193 12.60 -9.33 23.99
N ASN A 194 13.20 -8.82 25.06
CA ASN A 194 12.72 -9.12 26.42
C ASN A 194 11.52 -8.26 26.85
N SER A 195 11.32 -7.09 26.22
CA SER A 195 10.12 -6.26 26.47
C SER A 195 8.97 -6.61 25.52
N LEU A 196 9.22 -7.51 24.57
CA LEU A 196 8.24 -8.03 23.63
C LEU A 196 7.15 -8.80 24.38
N SER A 197 5.91 -8.31 24.32
CA SER A 197 4.80 -8.92 25.06
C SER A 197 4.47 -10.33 24.56
N SER A 198 3.84 -11.15 25.41
CA SER A 198 3.31 -12.47 25.04
C SER A 198 2.36 -12.46 23.83
N LYS A 199 1.78 -11.30 23.49
CA LYS A 199 0.93 -11.09 22.32
C LYS A 199 1.67 -11.26 20.98
N ILE A 200 3.01 -11.24 20.98
CA ILE A 200 3.77 -11.50 19.75
C ILE A 200 3.66 -12.95 19.26
N HIS A 201 3.37 -13.90 20.15
CA HIS A 201 3.11 -15.28 19.71
C HIS A 201 1.90 -15.37 18.77
N GLU A 202 0.89 -14.50 18.92
CA GLU A 202 -0.24 -14.44 17.99
C GLU A 202 0.16 -13.84 16.63
N PHE A 203 1.14 -12.95 16.62
CA PHE A 203 1.69 -12.35 15.41
C PHE A 203 2.59 -13.30 14.64
N ILE A 204 3.52 -13.99 15.31
CA ILE A 204 4.46 -14.93 14.70
C ILE A 204 3.72 -16.11 14.06
N LYS A 205 2.60 -16.56 14.63
CA LYS A 205 1.75 -17.59 14.00
C LYS A 205 1.25 -17.19 12.60
N TRP A 206 1.06 -15.89 12.34
CA TRP A 206 0.62 -15.37 11.05
C TRP A 206 1.77 -15.06 10.08
N VAL A 207 3.02 -15.14 10.55
CA VAL A 207 4.21 -15.07 9.69
C VAL A 207 4.38 -16.38 8.90
N ALA A 208 3.44 -17.33 8.96
CA ALA A 208 3.53 -18.64 8.33
C ALA A 208 3.51 -18.61 6.78
N GLU A 209 4.68 -18.96 6.25
CA GLU A 209 4.99 -19.74 5.05
C GLU A 209 3.91 -19.91 3.97
N VAL A 210 4.11 -19.23 2.83
CA VAL A 210 3.69 -19.54 1.43
C VAL A 210 2.22 -19.90 1.13
N ARG A 211 1.36 -20.27 2.09
CA ARG A 211 0.01 -20.77 1.80
C ARG A 211 -1.09 -19.84 2.29
N ARG A 212 -1.81 -19.23 1.34
CA ARG A 212 -3.23 -18.92 1.54
C ARG A 212 -4.01 -20.22 1.33
N THR A 213 -4.60 -20.73 2.41
CA THR A 213 -5.44 -21.95 2.45
C THR A 213 -6.79 -21.79 1.73
N GLU A 214 -6.89 -20.89 0.75
CA GLU A 214 -8.13 -20.63 0.01
C GLU A 214 -8.25 -21.52 -1.24
N GLU A 215 -7.17 -22.17 -1.68
CA GLU A 215 -7.17 -23.06 -2.83
C GLU A 215 -7.10 -24.51 -2.35
N GLY A 216 -8.24 -25.22 -2.42
CA GLY A 216 -8.31 -26.68 -2.25
C GLY A 216 -7.63 -27.47 -3.37
N ASP A 217 -6.69 -26.86 -4.09
CA ASP A 217 -5.93 -27.44 -5.18
C ASP A 217 -4.49 -27.68 -4.71
N GLN A 218 -3.95 -28.87 -4.98
CA GLN A 218 -2.61 -29.27 -4.53
C GLN A 218 -1.50 -28.73 -5.44
N SER A 219 -1.84 -28.05 -6.54
CA SER A 219 -0.87 -27.58 -7.53
C SER A 219 -0.35 -26.17 -7.20
N LEU A 220 0.97 -26.05 -7.15
CA LEU A 220 1.68 -24.79 -6.91
C LEU A 220 1.78 -24.01 -8.23
N SER A 221 1.49 -22.71 -8.19
CA SER A 221 1.76 -21.81 -9.32
C SER A 221 3.26 -21.76 -9.67
N PRO A 222 3.65 -21.39 -10.90
CA PRO A 222 5.07 -21.30 -11.29
C PRO A 222 5.91 -20.41 -10.35
N GLU A 223 5.33 -19.32 -9.87
CA GLU A 223 5.96 -18.41 -8.90
C GLU A 223 6.11 -19.06 -7.52
N GLU A 224 5.16 -19.89 -7.10
CA GLU A 224 5.26 -20.68 -5.86
C GLU A 224 6.24 -21.86 -5.99
N GLN A 225 6.35 -22.45 -7.18
CA GLN A 225 7.37 -23.47 -7.49
C GLN A 225 8.78 -22.87 -7.45
N GLU A 226 8.96 -21.67 -7.98
CA GLU A 226 10.21 -20.91 -7.90
C GLU A 226 10.53 -20.53 -6.44
N ARG A 227 9.54 -20.14 -5.63
CA ARG A 227 9.72 -19.88 -4.20
C ARG A 227 10.10 -21.15 -3.43
N LEU A 228 9.50 -22.29 -3.76
CA LEU A 228 9.80 -23.58 -3.13
C LEU A 228 11.17 -24.13 -3.50
N SER A 229 11.62 -23.94 -4.74
CA SER A 229 12.96 -24.34 -5.14
C SER A 229 14.04 -23.57 -4.37
N ILE A 230 13.84 -22.27 -4.11
CA ILE A 230 14.73 -21.46 -3.27
C ILE A 230 14.77 -21.96 -1.81
N LYS A 231 13.65 -22.50 -1.29
CA LYS A 231 13.56 -23.07 0.06
C LYS A 231 14.38 -24.36 0.21
N THR A 232 14.41 -25.23 -0.81
CA THR A 232 15.14 -26.49 -0.78
C THR A 232 16.65 -26.35 -1.01
N TYR A 233 17.13 -25.26 -1.60
CA TYR A 233 18.56 -25.01 -1.79
C TYR A 233 19.29 -24.47 -0.54
N ASN A 234 18.57 -23.98 0.47
CA ASN A 234 19.14 -23.35 1.67
C ASN A 234 19.00 -24.20 2.96
N ASN A 235 18.67 -25.49 2.84
CA ASN A 235 18.64 -26.47 3.93
C ASN A 235 19.69 -27.56 3.72
#